data_AF-A0A955D9H7-F1
#
_entry.id   AF-A0A955D9H7-F1
#
_cell.length_a   1.000
_cell.length_b   1.000
_cell.length_c   1.000
_cell.angle_alpha   90.00
_cell.angle_beta   90.00
_cell.angle_gamma   90.00
#
_symmetry.space_group_name_H-M   'P 1'
#
loop_
_entity.id
_entity.type
_entity.pdbx_description
1 polymer ?
#
loop_
_entity_poly.entity_id
_entity_poly.type
_entity_poly.pdbx_seq_one_letter_code
_entity_poly.pdbx_strand_id
1 'polypeptide(L)'
;MKSGPVLAMVALLFVGMWLVLQPSLARPRGQMVTRIGAVEVLSIQRPAGGDERAGSATGPFEYQVVNRPELGDRWISGEEFQTLLRGEWQAWQSRPAFERGLLGFFNITSWANFAWIAIGLAGQIAFFGRMLVQWVVSEKRRESVVPTLFWWLSLGGGVCLFAYFVWRVDFVGVLGQSTGIVIYARNLRLIKKQKRRSARLAAEDAGAKGKPADGLGNEIPDPDADPAPEPTGIEAGRA
;
A
#
# COMPACT_ATOMS: atom_id res chain seq x y z
N MET A 1 15.85 9.72 15.20
CA MET A 1 14.73 9.75 14.20
C MET A 1 13.42 9.94 14.95
N LYS A 2 12.46 10.75 14.47
CA LYS A 2 11.12 10.77 15.10
C LYS A 2 10.50 9.38 14.94
N SER A 3 10.02 8.77 16.02
CA SER A 3 9.52 7.38 16.06
C SER A 3 8.26 7.14 15.23
N GLY A 4 7.50 8.20 14.91
CA GLY A 4 6.19 8.10 14.23
C GLY A 4 6.15 7.21 12.97
N PRO A 5 7.02 7.40 11.95
CA PRO A 5 7.01 6.57 10.74
C PRO A 5 7.37 5.11 11.01
N VAL A 6 8.30 4.85 11.94
CA VAL A 6 8.70 3.48 12.31
C VAL A 6 7.56 2.78 13.03
N LEU A 7 6.88 3.49 13.95
CA LEU A 7 5.71 2.97 14.65
C LEU A 7 4.56 2.66 13.68
N ALA A 8 4.29 3.54 12.70
CA ALA A 8 3.30 3.29 11.67
C ALA A 8 3.63 2.06 10.81
N MET A 9 4.91 1.84 10.52
CA MET A 9 5.38 0.65 9.81
C MET A 9 5.16 -0.62 10.63
N VAL A 10 5.59 -0.63 11.89
CA VAL A 10 5.38 -1.77 12.78
C VAL A 10 3.90 -2.08 12.96
N ALA A 11 3.06 -1.05 13.15
CA ALA A 11 1.61 -1.22 13.29
C ALA A 11 0.97 -1.79 12.01
N LEU A 12 1.31 -1.24 10.84
CA LEU A 12 0.78 -1.72 9.56
C LEU A 12 1.24 -3.16 9.26
N LEU A 13 2.50 -3.47 9.56
CA LEU A 13 3.04 -4.82 9.45
C LEU A 13 2.29 -5.77 10.38
N PHE A 14 2.06 -5.39 11.64
CA PHE A 14 1.35 -6.23 12.59
C PHE A 14 -0.09 -6.50 12.15
N VAL A 15 -0.82 -5.47 11.71
CA VAL A 15 -2.19 -5.62 11.19
C VAL A 15 -2.21 -6.48 9.93
N GLY A 16 -1.32 -6.22 8.97
CA GLY A 16 -1.23 -7.03 7.75
C GLY A 16 -0.89 -8.49 8.06
N MET A 17 0.06 -8.71 8.98
CA MET A 17 0.47 -10.04 9.40
C MET A 17 -0.66 -10.80 10.08
N TRP A 18 -1.38 -10.13 10.97
CA TRP A 18 -2.55 -10.69 11.63
C TRP A 18 -3.60 -11.15 10.62
N LEU A 19 -3.92 -10.31 9.63
CA LEU A 19 -4.91 -10.63 8.60
C LEU A 19 -4.49 -11.83 7.73
N VAL A 20 -3.21 -11.98 7.41
CA VAL A 20 -2.69 -13.09 6.60
C VAL A 20 -2.59 -14.39 7.40
N LEU A 21 -2.26 -14.34 8.68
CA LEU A 21 -2.08 -15.54 9.48
C LEU A 21 -3.40 -16.15 9.95
N GLN A 22 -4.44 -15.33 10.19
CA GLN A 22 -5.73 -15.79 10.70
C GLN A 22 -6.34 -16.97 9.92
N PRO A 23 -6.50 -16.92 8.58
CA PRO A 23 -7.05 -18.03 7.82
C PRO A 23 -6.18 -19.29 7.86
N SER A 24 -4.86 -19.12 7.85
CA SER A 24 -3.90 -20.24 7.83
C SER A 24 -3.88 -20.98 9.17
N LEU A 25 -4.02 -20.26 10.27
CA LEU A 25 -4.07 -20.83 11.62
C LEU A 25 -5.41 -21.51 11.93
N ALA A 26 -6.50 -21.09 11.28
CA ALA A 26 -7.84 -21.60 11.51
C ALA A 26 -8.19 -22.85 10.67
N ARG A 27 -7.33 -23.33 9.77
CA ARG A 27 -7.64 -24.48 8.90
C ARG A 27 -7.55 -25.82 9.65
N PRO A 28 -8.64 -26.62 9.69
CA PRO A 28 -8.60 -28.02 10.10
C PRO A 28 -7.52 -28.82 9.36
N ARG A 29 -6.79 -29.67 10.09
CA ARG A 29 -5.84 -30.61 9.48
C ARG A 29 -6.60 -31.61 8.60
N GLY A 30 -6.07 -31.93 7.42
CA GLY A 30 -6.68 -32.92 6.50
C GLY A 30 -7.57 -32.33 5.40
N GLN A 31 -7.62 -31.00 5.23
CA GLN A 31 -8.29 -30.37 4.09
C GLN A 31 -7.56 -30.66 2.77
N MET A 32 -8.33 -31.11 1.78
CA MET A 32 -7.92 -31.28 0.39
C MET A 32 -8.66 -30.29 -0.50
N VAL A 33 -7.91 -29.67 -1.41
CA VAL A 33 -8.47 -28.80 -2.45
C VAL A 33 -8.58 -29.62 -3.73
N THR A 34 -9.81 -29.91 -4.16
CA THR A 34 -10.08 -30.56 -5.44
C THR A 34 -10.43 -29.49 -6.46
N ARG A 35 -9.65 -29.41 -7.54
CA ARG A 35 -9.89 -28.45 -8.62
C ARG A 35 -10.35 -29.17 -9.88
N ILE A 36 -11.45 -28.69 -10.47
CA ILE A 36 -12.00 -29.19 -11.73
C ILE A 36 -12.20 -28.00 -12.68
N GLY A 37 -11.26 -27.82 -13.61
CA GLY A 37 -11.17 -26.60 -14.42
C GLY A 37 -10.87 -25.39 -13.54
N ALA A 38 -11.71 -24.36 -13.61
CA ALA A 38 -11.62 -23.20 -12.73
C ALA A 38 -12.33 -23.40 -11.38
N VAL A 39 -13.15 -24.44 -11.24
CA VAL A 39 -13.93 -24.67 -10.01
C VAL A 39 -13.06 -25.30 -8.94
N GLU A 40 -13.11 -24.74 -7.75
CA GLU A 40 -12.34 -25.17 -6.58
C GLU A 40 -13.31 -25.62 -5.48
N VAL A 41 -13.16 -26.87 -5.03
CA VAL A 41 -13.95 -27.47 -3.95
C VAL A 41 -13.01 -27.86 -2.83
N LEU A 42 -13.17 -27.22 -1.68
CA LEU A 42 -12.43 -27.56 -0.46
C LEU A 42 -13.19 -28.67 0.26
N SER A 43 -12.52 -29.78 0.56
CA SER A 43 -13.14 -30.90 1.27
C SER A 43 -12.22 -31.48 2.34
N ILE A 44 -12.76 -32.07 3.38
CA ILE A 44 -12.03 -32.88 4.35
C ILE A 44 -12.38 -34.33 4.06
N GLN A 45 -11.37 -35.20 3.97
CA GLN A 45 -11.56 -36.62 3.70
C GLN A 45 -11.35 -37.44 4.98
N ARG A 46 -12.23 -38.40 5.24
CA ARG A 46 -12.07 -39.39 6.31
C ARG A 46 -12.41 -40.81 5.84
N PRO A 47 -11.86 -41.87 6.46
CA PRO A 47 -12.32 -43.24 6.22
C PRO A 47 -13.79 -43.38 6.61
N ALA A 48 -14.60 -44.02 5.76
CA ALA A 48 -15.99 -44.31 6.09
C ALA A 48 -16.06 -45.21 7.33
N GLY A 49 -16.91 -44.85 8.30
CA GLY A 49 -17.07 -45.58 9.57
C GLY A 49 -16.29 -45.03 10.77
N GLY A 50 -15.47 -44.00 10.61
CA GLY A 50 -14.89 -43.24 11.74
C GLY A 50 -13.73 -43.90 12.50
N ASP A 51 -13.33 -45.12 12.12
CA ASP A 51 -12.19 -45.81 12.72
C ASP A 51 -10.86 -45.29 12.15
N GLU A 52 -10.31 -44.23 12.75
CA GLU A 52 -8.97 -43.72 12.43
C GLU A 52 -7.84 -44.72 12.75
N ARG A 53 -8.13 -45.76 13.55
CA ARG A 53 -7.19 -46.83 13.91
C ARG A 53 -7.00 -47.87 12.80
N ALA A 54 -7.91 -47.95 11.84
CA ALA A 54 -7.78 -48.80 10.67
C ALA A 54 -6.92 -48.07 9.63
N GLY A 55 -5.60 -48.26 9.68
CA GLY A 55 -4.62 -47.75 8.71
C GLY A 55 -4.76 -48.32 7.28
N SER A 56 -5.98 -48.63 6.86
CA SER A 56 -6.32 -49.04 5.50
C SER A 56 -6.57 -47.79 4.66
N ALA A 57 -5.57 -47.39 3.87
CA ALA A 57 -5.68 -46.33 2.86
C ALA A 57 -6.59 -46.72 1.65
N THR A 58 -7.33 -47.82 1.76
CA THR A 58 -8.00 -48.50 0.64
C THR A 58 -9.49 -48.76 0.88
N GLY A 59 -10.10 -48.09 1.86
CA GLY A 59 -11.54 -48.15 2.13
C GLY A 59 -12.34 -47.04 1.44
N PRO A 60 -13.69 -47.14 1.40
CA PRO A 60 -14.52 -46.03 0.94
C PRO A 60 -14.30 -44.80 1.82
N PHE A 61 -14.25 -43.63 1.20
CA PHE A 61 -14.02 -42.36 1.88
C PHE A 61 -15.29 -41.52 1.94
N GLU A 62 -15.45 -40.81 3.05
CA GLU A 62 -16.45 -39.76 3.20
C GLU A 62 -15.78 -38.40 3.10
N TYR A 63 -16.50 -37.44 2.55
CA TYR A 63 -16.04 -36.09 2.30
C TYR A 63 -16.92 -35.10 3.05
N GLN A 64 -16.34 -34.04 3.60
CA GLN A 64 -17.07 -32.89 4.13
C GLN A 64 -16.67 -31.67 3.32
N VAL A 65 -17.63 -31.00 2.65
CA VAL A 65 -17.34 -29.85 1.79
C VAL A 65 -17.28 -28.57 2.63
N VAL A 66 -16.11 -27.96 2.68
CA VAL A 66 -15.84 -26.73 3.43
C VAL A 66 -16.16 -25.53 2.52
N ASN A 67 -17.00 -24.61 2.99
CA ASN A 67 -17.58 -23.46 2.25
C ASN A 67 -18.89 -23.72 1.49
N ARG A 68 -19.71 -24.70 1.91
CA ARG A 68 -21.09 -24.87 1.41
C ARG A 68 -22.10 -24.80 2.56
N PRO A 69 -22.77 -23.65 2.77
CA PRO A 69 -23.74 -23.52 3.86
C PRO A 69 -24.93 -24.48 3.72
N GLU A 70 -25.28 -24.86 2.48
CA GLU A 70 -26.35 -25.84 2.19
C GLU A 70 -26.02 -27.26 2.67
N LEU A 71 -24.74 -27.64 2.68
CA LEU A 71 -24.27 -28.94 3.15
C LEU A 71 -23.90 -28.92 4.64
N GLY A 72 -23.65 -27.74 5.21
CA GLY A 72 -23.25 -27.58 6.61
C GLY A 72 -22.03 -28.44 6.95
N ASP A 73 -22.07 -29.05 8.14
CA ASP A 73 -21.02 -29.97 8.60
C ASP A 73 -21.30 -31.45 8.26
N ARG A 74 -22.14 -31.69 7.24
CA ARG A 74 -22.53 -33.04 6.84
C ARG A 74 -21.39 -33.74 6.08
N TRP A 75 -21.16 -34.99 6.45
CA TRP A 75 -20.31 -35.92 5.71
C TRP A 75 -21.13 -36.57 4.61
N ILE A 76 -20.59 -36.57 3.40
CA ILE A 76 -21.20 -37.12 2.19
C ILE A 76 -20.36 -38.28 1.66
N SER A 77 -21.02 -39.23 1.01
CA SER A 77 -20.35 -40.39 0.42
C SER A 77 -19.52 -39.99 -0.80
N GLY A 78 -18.60 -40.87 -1.22
CA GLY A 78 -17.84 -40.66 -2.45
C GLY A 78 -18.73 -40.47 -3.70
N GLU A 79 -19.84 -41.19 -3.80
CA GLU A 79 -20.77 -41.05 -4.94
C GLU A 79 -21.54 -39.72 -4.94
N GLU A 80 -21.97 -39.27 -3.76
CA GLU A 80 -22.63 -37.97 -3.58
C GLU A 80 -21.65 -36.84 -3.90
N PHE A 81 -20.39 -36.97 -3.45
CA PHE A 81 -19.31 -36.04 -3.80
C PHE A 81 -19.05 -35.99 -5.31
N GLN A 82 -18.94 -37.13 -5.99
CA GLN A 82 -18.77 -37.18 -7.46
C GLN A 82 -19.95 -36.55 -8.21
N THR A 83 -21.16 -36.68 -7.67
CA THR A 83 -22.36 -36.06 -8.27
C THR A 83 -22.35 -34.54 -8.10
N LEU A 84 -21.94 -34.04 -6.93
CA LEU A 84 -21.71 -32.60 -6.72
C LEU A 84 -20.66 -32.05 -7.68
N LEU A 85 -19.51 -32.72 -7.79
CA LEU A 85 -18.42 -32.32 -8.68
C LEU A 85 -18.87 -32.25 -10.16
N ARG A 86 -19.66 -33.24 -10.62
CA ARG A 86 -20.23 -33.22 -11.97
C ARG A 86 -21.21 -32.06 -12.18
N GLY A 87 -22.06 -31.78 -11.19
CA GLY A 87 -22.99 -30.65 -11.24
C GLY A 87 -22.26 -29.31 -11.35
N GLU A 88 -21.23 -29.10 -10.54
CA GLU A 88 -20.38 -27.91 -10.57
C GLU A 88 -19.67 -27.72 -11.91
N TRP A 89 -19.14 -28.81 -12.46
CA TRP A 89 -18.51 -28.82 -13.77
C TRP A 89 -19.51 -28.43 -14.88
N GLN A 90 -20.72 -29.00 -14.85
CA GLN A 90 -21.75 -28.69 -15.84
C GLN A 90 -22.26 -27.24 -15.71
N ALA A 91 -22.41 -26.73 -14.48
CA ALA A 91 -22.73 -25.34 -14.22
C ALA A 91 -21.64 -24.41 -14.77
N TRP A 92 -20.36 -24.73 -14.59
CA TRP A 92 -19.26 -23.98 -15.21
C TRP A 92 -19.33 -23.99 -16.74
N GLN A 93 -19.62 -25.15 -17.34
CA GLN A 93 -19.76 -25.26 -18.79
C GLN A 93 -20.96 -24.48 -19.34
N SER A 94 -22.03 -24.30 -18.56
CA SER A 94 -23.21 -23.54 -18.99
C SER A 94 -22.99 -22.02 -19.09
N ARG A 95 -21.89 -21.49 -18.53
CA ARG A 95 -21.59 -20.06 -18.58
C ARG A 95 -21.31 -19.57 -20.02
N PRO A 96 -21.62 -18.29 -20.34
CA PRO A 96 -21.28 -17.69 -21.62
C PRO A 96 -19.79 -17.86 -21.97
N ALA A 97 -19.47 -18.06 -23.25
CA ALA A 97 -18.11 -18.35 -23.70
C ALA A 97 -17.09 -17.28 -23.25
N PHE A 98 -17.50 -16.01 -23.29
CA PHE A 98 -16.68 -14.89 -22.81
C PHE A 98 -16.37 -15.00 -21.32
N GLU A 99 -17.37 -15.28 -20.48
CA GLU A 99 -17.16 -15.43 -19.02
C GLU A 99 -16.24 -16.60 -18.71
N ARG A 100 -16.43 -17.75 -19.36
CA ARG A 100 -15.54 -18.91 -19.19
C ARG A 100 -14.10 -18.58 -19.58
N GLY A 101 -13.91 -17.86 -20.67
CA GLY A 101 -12.60 -17.42 -21.14
C GLY A 101 -11.93 -16.46 -20.16
N LEU A 102 -12.64 -15.40 -19.76
CA LEU A 102 -12.10 -14.37 -18.87
C LEU A 102 -11.83 -14.92 -17.47
N LEU A 103 -12.81 -15.55 -16.84
CA LEU A 103 -12.68 -16.08 -15.49
C LEU A 103 -11.72 -17.27 -15.45
N GLY A 104 -11.71 -18.10 -16.51
CA GLY A 104 -10.75 -19.18 -16.67
C GLY A 104 -9.31 -18.68 -16.81
N PHE A 105 -9.07 -17.63 -17.60
CA PHE A 105 -7.74 -17.01 -17.75
C PHE A 105 -7.19 -16.51 -16.40
N PHE A 106 -8.03 -15.86 -15.60
CA PHE A 106 -7.67 -15.42 -14.25
C PHE A 106 -7.75 -16.51 -13.18
N ASN A 107 -8.11 -17.74 -13.58
CA ASN A 107 -8.29 -18.88 -12.68
C ASN A 107 -9.18 -18.55 -11.47
N ILE A 108 -10.36 -17.99 -11.75
CA ILE A 108 -11.34 -17.58 -10.75
C ILE A 108 -12.74 -18.11 -11.10
N THR A 109 -13.55 -18.32 -10.07
CA THR A 109 -14.92 -18.84 -10.22
C THR A 109 -16.01 -17.78 -10.13
N SER A 110 -15.69 -16.62 -9.56
CA SER A 110 -16.66 -15.60 -9.16
C SER A 110 -16.21 -14.19 -9.58
N TRP A 111 -17.20 -13.36 -9.93
CA TRP A 111 -17.01 -11.94 -10.19
C TRP A 111 -16.47 -11.17 -8.99
N ALA A 112 -16.76 -11.62 -7.76
CA ALA A 112 -16.16 -11.05 -6.57
C ALA A 112 -14.63 -11.24 -6.56
N ASN A 113 -14.14 -12.43 -6.94
CA ASN A 113 -12.70 -12.68 -7.07
C ASN A 113 -12.09 -11.87 -8.21
N PHE A 114 -12.84 -11.64 -9.30
CA PHE A 114 -12.41 -10.75 -10.37
C PHE A 114 -12.21 -9.31 -9.88
N ALA A 115 -13.12 -8.78 -9.06
CA ALA A 115 -12.99 -7.44 -8.49
C ALA A 115 -11.69 -7.29 -7.66
N TRP A 116 -11.33 -8.31 -6.88
CA TRP A 116 -10.06 -8.34 -6.16
C TRP A 116 -8.84 -8.36 -7.09
N ILE A 117 -8.88 -9.15 -8.16
CA ILE A 117 -7.83 -9.15 -9.18
C ILE A 117 -7.73 -7.77 -9.86
N ALA A 118 -8.85 -7.13 -10.17
CA ALA A 118 -8.88 -5.80 -10.76
C ALA A 118 -8.22 -4.74 -9.84
N ILE A 119 -8.42 -4.84 -8.52
CA ILE A 119 -7.69 -4.02 -7.54
C ILE A 119 -6.19 -4.26 -7.64
N GLY A 120 -5.76 -5.53 -7.68
CA GLY A 120 -4.34 -5.89 -7.87
C GLY A 120 -3.75 -5.32 -9.17
N LEU A 121 -4.48 -5.45 -10.27
CA LEU A 121 -4.10 -4.91 -11.58
C LEU A 121 -4.03 -3.38 -11.59
N ALA A 122 -5.00 -2.70 -10.98
CA ALA A 122 -4.95 -1.25 -10.82
C ALA A 122 -3.71 -0.81 -10.04
N GLY A 123 -3.36 -1.56 -8.98
CA GLY A 123 -2.11 -1.37 -8.25
C GLY A 123 -0.87 -1.52 -9.14
N GLN A 124 -0.84 -2.58 -9.94
CA GLN A 124 0.26 -2.85 -10.88
C GLN A 124 0.41 -1.76 -11.94
N ILE A 125 -0.71 -1.28 -12.50
CA ILE A 125 -0.74 -0.18 -13.48
C ILE A 125 -0.21 1.10 -12.85
N ALA A 126 -0.56 1.41 -11.59
CA ALA A 126 0.00 2.56 -10.89
C ALA A 126 1.53 2.42 -10.67
N PHE A 127 2.01 1.22 -10.33
CA PHE A 127 3.43 0.93 -10.16
C PHE A 127 4.23 0.98 -11.48
N PHE A 128 3.62 0.63 -12.61
CA PHE A 128 4.21 0.83 -13.92
C PHE A 128 4.17 2.32 -14.31
N GLY A 129 3.00 2.95 -14.16
CA GLY A 129 2.76 4.35 -14.49
C GLY A 129 3.71 5.31 -13.77
N ARG A 130 4.10 5.02 -12.52
CA ARG A 130 5.09 5.86 -11.81
C ARG A 130 6.43 5.90 -12.53
N MET A 131 6.89 4.77 -13.10
CA MET A 131 8.17 4.70 -13.81
C MET A 131 8.06 5.41 -15.15
N LEU A 132 6.93 5.23 -15.85
CA LEU A 132 6.66 5.95 -17.08
C LEU A 132 6.64 7.48 -16.84
N VAL A 133 5.95 7.94 -15.81
CA VAL A 133 5.90 9.35 -15.43
C VAL A 133 7.28 9.88 -15.06
N GLN A 134 8.06 9.13 -14.28
CA GLN A 134 9.42 9.55 -13.93
C GLN A 134 10.32 9.64 -15.16
N TRP A 135 10.25 8.65 -16.04
CA TRP A 135 11.02 8.63 -17.29
C TRP A 135 10.68 9.84 -18.17
N VAL A 136 9.39 10.07 -18.46
CA VAL A 136 8.92 11.20 -19.28
C VAL A 136 9.35 12.54 -18.69
N VAL A 137 9.23 12.71 -17.37
CA VAL A 137 9.63 13.97 -16.70
C VAL A 137 11.14 14.15 -16.70
N SER A 138 11.91 13.08 -16.51
CA SER A 138 13.37 13.14 -16.50
C SER A 138 13.93 13.43 -17.89
N GLU A 139 13.35 12.80 -18.92
CA GLU A 139 13.71 13.05 -20.32
C GLU A 139 13.44 14.51 -20.71
N LYS A 140 12.25 15.02 -20.36
CA LYS A 140 11.88 16.41 -20.64
C LYS A 140 12.81 17.43 -19.96
N ARG A 141 13.40 17.07 -18.82
CA ARG A 141 14.31 17.92 -18.04
C ARG A 141 15.79 17.64 -18.29
N ARG A 142 16.12 16.55 -18.98
CA ARG A 142 17.48 16.02 -19.17
C ARG A 142 18.24 15.83 -17.84
N GLU A 143 17.50 15.50 -16.78
CA GLU A 143 18.02 15.33 -15.43
C GLU A 143 17.30 14.18 -14.74
N SER A 144 18.00 13.45 -13.86
CA SER A 144 17.39 12.38 -13.05
C SER A 144 16.52 12.99 -11.94
N VAL A 145 15.24 13.23 -12.24
CA VAL A 145 14.30 13.89 -11.34
C VAL A 145 13.10 12.99 -11.02
N VAL A 146 12.80 12.84 -9.73
CA VAL A 146 11.61 12.11 -9.27
C VAL A 146 10.44 13.08 -9.06
N PRO A 147 9.40 13.07 -9.91
CA PRO A 147 8.27 13.99 -9.78
C PRO A 147 7.41 13.68 -8.56
N THR A 148 6.67 14.67 -8.03
CA THR A 148 5.74 14.42 -6.91
C THR A 148 4.68 13.37 -7.24
N LEU A 149 4.25 13.30 -8.51
CA LEU A 149 3.27 12.31 -8.99
C LEU A 149 3.77 10.86 -8.86
N PHE A 150 5.08 10.62 -8.97
CA PHE A 150 5.69 9.30 -8.74
C PHE A 150 5.30 8.73 -7.37
N TRP A 151 5.36 9.59 -6.35
CA TRP A 151 5.08 9.17 -4.99
C TRP A 151 3.59 8.96 -4.72
N TRP A 152 2.71 9.74 -5.37
CA TRP A 152 1.26 9.52 -5.30
C TRP A 152 0.85 8.21 -5.97
N LEU A 153 1.38 7.93 -7.17
CA LEU A 153 1.17 6.65 -7.85
C LEU A 153 1.72 5.48 -7.04
N SER A 154 2.88 5.64 -6.40
CA SER A 154 3.45 4.61 -5.52
C SER A 154 2.57 4.34 -4.29
N LEU A 155 2.03 5.40 -3.68
CA LEU A 155 1.14 5.25 -2.52
C LEU A 155 -0.17 4.58 -2.89
N GLY A 156 -0.82 5.04 -3.96
CA GLY A 156 -2.06 4.44 -4.45
C GLY A 156 -1.85 2.98 -4.89
N GLY A 157 -0.80 2.73 -5.68
CA GLY A 157 -0.44 1.38 -6.10
C GLY A 157 -0.12 0.46 -4.94
N GLY A 158 0.61 0.96 -3.94
CA GLY A 158 0.95 0.22 -2.73
C GLY A 158 -0.26 -0.17 -1.91
N VAL A 159 -1.23 0.74 -1.75
CA VAL A 159 -2.49 0.46 -1.03
C VAL A 159 -3.32 -0.59 -1.76
N CYS A 160 -3.46 -0.48 -3.09
CA CYS A 160 -4.18 -1.47 -3.89
C CYS A 160 -3.54 -2.86 -3.81
N LEU A 161 -2.21 -2.95 -3.97
CA LEU A 161 -1.49 -4.21 -3.87
C LEU A 161 -1.49 -4.77 -2.44
N PHE A 162 -1.41 -3.92 -1.41
CA PHE A 162 -1.54 -4.36 -0.03
C PHE A 162 -2.90 -5.02 0.21
N ALA A 163 -4.00 -4.37 -0.20
CA ALA A 163 -5.34 -4.94 -0.09
C ALA A 163 -5.46 -6.27 -0.84
N TYR A 164 -4.90 -6.33 -2.06
CA TYR A 164 -4.86 -7.56 -2.85
C TYR A 164 -4.07 -8.68 -2.18
N PHE A 165 -2.88 -8.42 -1.62
CA PHE A 165 -2.07 -9.45 -0.96
C PHE A 165 -2.67 -9.92 0.36
N VAL A 166 -3.34 -9.04 1.10
CA VAL A 166 -4.15 -9.44 2.25
C VAL A 166 -5.25 -10.41 1.81
N TRP A 167 -5.98 -10.10 0.74
CA TRP A 167 -7.01 -11.01 0.20
C TRP A 167 -6.43 -12.35 -0.29
N ARG A 168 -5.24 -12.32 -0.92
CA ARG A 168 -4.53 -13.53 -1.37
C ARG A 168 -3.90 -14.34 -0.22
N VAL A 169 -3.90 -13.81 1.00
CA VAL A 169 -3.22 -14.43 2.15
C VAL A 169 -1.72 -14.59 1.85
N ASP A 170 -1.11 -13.60 1.19
CA ASP A 170 0.29 -13.61 0.78
C ASP A 170 1.17 -12.82 1.77
N PHE A 171 1.96 -13.57 2.54
CA PHE A 171 2.89 -13.03 3.53
C PHE A 171 3.93 -12.09 2.92
N VAL A 172 4.55 -12.49 1.81
CA VAL A 172 5.67 -11.75 1.21
C VAL A 172 5.15 -10.44 0.62
N GLY A 173 4.00 -10.49 -0.04
CA GLY A 173 3.34 -9.33 -0.60
C GLY A 173 2.96 -8.29 0.46
N VAL A 174 2.36 -8.74 1.57
CA VAL A 174 1.97 -7.85 2.68
C VAL A 174 3.17 -7.19 3.34
N LEU A 175 4.25 -7.93 3.61
CA LEU A 175 5.48 -7.35 4.16
C LEU A 175 6.07 -6.26 3.25
N GLY A 176 6.15 -6.54 1.95
CA GLY A 176 6.69 -5.62 0.96
C GLY A 176 5.87 -4.33 0.86
N GLN A 177 4.55 -4.45 0.69
CA GLN A 177 3.69 -3.29 0.49
C GLN A 177 3.51 -2.44 1.76
N SER A 178 3.49 -3.07 2.95
CA SER A 178 3.44 -2.32 4.22
C SER A 178 4.61 -1.34 4.35
N THR A 179 5.81 -1.83 4.05
CA THR A 179 7.04 -1.03 4.10
C THR A 179 7.00 0.08 3.06
N GLY A 180 6.58 -0.24 1.82
CA GLY A 180 6.45 0.72 0.73
C GLY A 180 5.51 1.87 1.06
N ILE A 181 4.26 1.57 1.48
CA ILE A 181 3.22 2.56 1.82
C ILE A 181 3.75 3.62 2.78
N VAL A 182 4.42 3.19 3.85
CA VAL A 182 4.95 4.11 4.88
C VAL A 182 6.04 5.01 4.32
N ILE A 183 6.96 4.46 3.52
CA ILE A 183 8.01 5.24 2.86
C ILE A 183 7.41 6.26 1.91
N TYR A 184 6.42 5.88 1.10
CA TYR A 184 5.77 6.77 0.15
C TYR A 184 5.02 7.91 0.86
N ALA A 185 4.23 7.59 1.88
CA ALA A 185 3.52 8.57 2.69
C ALA A 185 4.49 9.55 3.40
N ARG A 186 5.60 9.03 3.94
CA ARG A 186 6.65 9.85 4.54
C ARG A 186 7.25 10.81 3.51
N ASN A 187 7.56 10.35 2.31
CA ASN A 187 8.17 11.17 1.26
C ASN A 187 7.22 12.28 0.78
N LEU A 188 5.93 11.99 0.61
CA LEU A 188 4.90 13.02 0.35
C LEU A 188 4.89 14.11 1.42
N ARG A 189 4.91 13.70 2.69
CA ARG A 189 4.90 14.63 3.83
C ARG A 189 6.14 15.52 3.83
N LEU A 190 7.32 14.95 3.53
CA LEU A 190 8.57 15.71 3.44
C LEU A 190 8.54 16.73 2.31
N ILE A 191 8.06 16.34 1.12
CA ILE A 191 7.90 17.24 -0.03
C ILE A 191 6.96 18.41 0.32
N LYS A 192 5.81 18.13 0.95
CA LYS A 192 4.86 19.18 1.38
C LYS A 192 5.49 20.11 2.42
N LYS A 193 6.27 19.58 3.37
CA LYS A 193 6.97 20.38 4.38
C LYS A 193 8.04 21.29 3.75
N GLN A 194 8.83 20.77 2.81
CA GLN A 194 9.84 21.56 2.09
C GLN A 194 9.20 22.69 1.30
N LYS A 195 8.14 22.43 0.52
CA LYS A 195 7.41 23.46 -0.22
C LYS A 195 6.90 24.59 0.69
N ARG A 196 6.33 24.26 1.85
CA ARG A 196 5.89 25.26 2.83
C ARG A 196 7.04 26.10 3.40
N ARG A 197 8.19 25.47 3.68
CA ARG A 197 9.36 26.18 4.18
C ARG A 197 9.91 27.14 3.13
N SER A 198 10.05 26.70 1.89
CA SER A 198 10.52 27.55 0.78
C SER A 198 9.58 28.73 0.53
N ALA A 199 8.26 28.51 0.55
CA ALA A 199 7.29 29.59 0.43
C ALA A 199 7.38 30.61 1.58
N ARG A 200 7.60 30.15 2.82
CA ARG A 200 7.77 31.05 3.96
C ARG A 200 9.04 31.90 3.84
N LEU A 201 10.16 31.28 3.47
CA LEU A 201 11.42 32.00 3.25
C LEU A 201 11.30 33.04 2.13
N ALA A 202 10.59 32.71 1.05
CA ALA A 202 10.31 33.66 -0.03
C ALA A 202 9.44 34.84 0.44
N ALA A 203 8.45 34.60 1.30
CA ALA A 203 7.62 35.65 1.89
C ALA A 203 8.40 36.54 2.87
N GLU A 204 9.30 35.96 3.66
CA GLU A 204 10.20 36.69 4.57
C GLU A 204 11.16 37.59 3.77
N ASP A 205 11.77 37.10 2.68
CA ASP A 205 12.65 37.91 1.81
C ASP A 205 11.90 39.04 1.08
N ALA A 206 10.68 38.78 0.60
CA ALA A 206 9.84 39.80 -0.01
C ALA A 206 9.40 40.88 1.00
N GLY A 207 9.08 40.49 2.24
CA GLY A 207 8.73 41.42 3.31
C GLY A 207 9.93 42.25 3.79
N ALA A 208 11.13 41.68 3.80
CA ALA A 208 12.36 42.40 4.13
C ALA A 208 12.73 43.46 3.08
N LYS A 209 12.54 43.16 1.79
CA LYS A 209 12.78 44.12 0.69
C LYS A 209 11.72 45.22 0.57
N GLY A 210 10.52 44.99 1.12
CA GLY A 210 9.41 45.95 1.10
C GLY A 210 9.41 46.95 2.26
N LYS A 211 10.32 46.83 3.23
CA LYS A 211 10.42 47.78 4.35
C LYS A 211 11.31 48.95 3.89
N PRO A 212 10.77 50.18 3.69
CA PRO A 212 11.62 51.33 3.42
C PRO A 212 12.61 51.49 4.57
N ALA A 213 13.84 51.88 4.24
CA ALA A 213 14.88 52.20 5.20
C ALA A 213 14.55 53.52 5.92
N ASP A 214 13.45 53.56 6.67
CA ASP A 214 13.16 54.63 7.62
C ASP A 214 14.05 54.40 8.85
N GLY A 215 15.31 54.80 8.70
CA GLY A 215 16.33 54.62 9.72
C GLY A 215 17.61 55.41 9.50
N LEU A 216 17.64 56.33 8.53
CA LEU A 216 18.56 57.47 8.58
C LEU A 216 17.73 58.63 9.14
N GLY A 217 17.85 58.82 10.46
CA GLY A 217 17.29 59.99 11.10
C GLY A 217 17.80 61.24 10.39
N ASN A 218 16.89 62.00 9.80
CA ASN A 218 17.10 63.43 9.62
C ASN A 218 17.10 64.02 11.04
N GLU A 219 18.24 63.97 11.73
CA GLU A 219 18.56 65.00 12.70
C GLU A 219 18.72 66.29 11.89
N ILE A 220 17.62 67.05 11.84
CA ILE A 220 17.66 68.46 11.47
C ILE A 220 18.54 69.11 12.56
N PRO A 221 19.70 69.69 12.22
CA PRO A 221 20.49 70.41 13.21
C PRO A 221 19.63 71.55 13.74
N ASP A 222 19.45 71.57 15.05
CA ASP A 222 18.74 72.64 15.76
C ASP A 222 19.43 73.99 15.41
N PRO A 223 18.73 74.95 14.78
CA PRO A 223 19.30 76.24 14.42
C PRO A 223 19.68 77.08 15.65
N ASP A 224 19.25 76.70 16.85
CA ASP A 224 19.54 77.37 18.12
C ASP A 224 20.61 76.62 18.97
N ALA A 225 21.28 75.61 18.41
CA ALA A 225 22.39 74.95 19.10
C ALA A 225 23.61 75.90 19.21
N ASP A 226 23.90 76.31 20.44
CA ASP A 226 25.02 77.14 20.86
C ASP A 226 26.34 76.65 20.20
N PRO A 227 27.14 77.53 19.55
CA PRO A 227 28.36 77.08 18.88
C PRO A 227 29.30 76.40 19.88
N ALA A 228 29.72 75.19 19.54
CA ALA A 228 30.66 74.40 20.33
C ALA A 228 31.93 75.24 20.65
N PRO A 229 32.49 75.12 21.87
CA PRO A 229 33.67 75.89 22.25
C PRO A 229 34.85 75.53 21.36
N GLU A 230 35.57 76.56 20.90
CA GLU A 230 36.80 76.41 20.11
C GLU A 230 37.80 75.51 20.85
N PRO A 231 38.42 74.53 20.16
CA PRO A 231 39.52 73.78 20.74
C PRO A 231 40.73 74.70 20.86
N THR A 232 40.95 75.21 22.08
CA THR A 232 42.23 75.78 22.50
C THR A 232 43.32 74.75 22.24
N GLY A 233 44.28 75.13 21.39
CA GLY A 233 45.44 74.31 21.07
C GLY A 233 46.41 74.18 22.24
N ILE A 234 47.54 73.53 21.92
CA ILE A 234 48.76 73.32 22.72
C ILE A 234 48.62 72.06 23.61
N GLU A 235 49.47 71.02 23.55
CA GLU A 235 50.94 70.92 23.52
C GLU A 235 51.29 69.46 23.15
N ALA A 236 52.13 69.18 22.15
CA ALA A 236 53.56 68.88 22.25
C ALA A 236 53.98 67.67 23.13
N GLY A 237 54.91 66.85 22.58
CA GLY A 237 55.81 65.98 23.35
C GLY A 237 55.57 64.48 23.12
N ARG A 238 56.32 63.81 22.23
CA ARG A 238 57.71 63.31 22.34
C ARG A 238 57.79 61.84 22.80
N ALA A 239 58.59 61.12 22.02
CA ALA A 239 59.34 59.88 22.26
C ALA A 239 58.57 58.56 22.17
#